data_AF-K0RAK7-F1
#
_entry.id   AF-K0RAK7-F1
#
_cell.length_a   1.000
_cell.length_b   1.000
_cell.length_c   1.000
_cell.angle_alpha   90.00
_cell.angle_beta   90.00
_cell.angle_gamma   90.00
#
_symmetry.space_group_name_H-M   'P 1'
#
loop_
_entity.id
_entity.type
_entity.pdbx_description
1 polymer ?
#
loop_
_entity_poly.entity_id
_entity_poly.type
_entity_poly.pdbx_seq_one_letter_code
_entity_poly.pdbx_strand_id
1 'polypeptide(L)'
;RADLTSEGGTMAVMPSQSNARYRAAVTFRLRAVYALGALLRGNPAAQRAFVAGGGPGLLVRDALGTLSSVRGPRTDASLVGLDRKLASKVLSLGEDVATDAALHAEDYGDGGGGGPSPGTIVGSFTTEAWCDLALRMLSSPPGDGTAGDVAGRGIKERALRSASALGPGCAASTGDDSWGVEEVIRVRSEWNREGSGDGMDPSYRRELLELADGVLHVLRR
;
A
#
# COMPACT_ATOMS: atom_id res chain seq x y z
N ARG A 1 -0.02 57.04 -26.11
CA ARG A 1 -0.93 57.14 -24.96
C ARG A 1 -1.69 55.82 -24.90
N ALA A 2 -1.58 55.14 -23.78
CA ALA A 2 -1.73 53.70 -23.59
C ALA A 2 -3.18 53.18 -23.52
N ASP A 3 -3.27 51.85 -23.38
CA ASP A 3 -4.30 51.02 -22.75
C ASP A 3 -5.38 50.37 -23.65
N LEU A 4 -5.74 49.09 -23.52
CA LEU A 4 -5.37 48.03 -22.58
C LEU A 4 -5.64 46.65 -23.23
N THR A 5 -4.75 45.71 -22.95
CA THR A 5 -4.80 44.29 -23.29
C THR A 5 -5.93 43.56 -22.57
N SER A 6 -6.71 42.77 -23.30
CA SER A 6 -7.64 41.78 -22.74
C SER A 6 -6.83 40.59 -22.23
N GLU A 7 -6.52 40.59 -20.93
CA GLU A 7 -5.99 39.42 -20.25
C GLU A 7 -7.13 38.45 -19.95
N GLY A 8 -7.11 37.30 -20.64
CA GLY A 8 -7.91 36.14 -20.32
C GLY A 8 -7.55 35.64 -18.93
N GLY A 9 -8.38 35.99 -17.94
CA GLY A 9 -8.28 35.48 -16.59
C GLY A 9 -8.43 33.96 -16.59
N THR A 10 -7.33 33.25 -16.36
CA THR A 10 -7.34 31.86 -15.90
C THR A 10 -8.11 31.81 -14.59
N MET A 11 -9.37 31.36 -14.66
CA MET A 11 -10.18 31.05 -13.49
C MET A 11 -9.49 29.92 -12.73
N ALA A 12 -8.73 30.28 -11.69
CA ALA A 12 -8.24 29.33 -10.70
C ALA A 12 -9.47 28.72 -10.02
N VAL A 13 -9.81 27.49 -10.39
CA VAL A 13 -10.84 26.70 -9.71
C VAL A 13 -10.34 26.49 -8.28
N MET A 14 -10.83 27.32 -7.36
CA MET A 14 -10.53 27.21 -5.94
C MET A 14 -11.00 25.83 -5.47
N PRO A 15 -10.13 25.00 -4.85
CA PRO A 15 -10.57 23.75 -4.28
C PRO A 15 -11.66 24.04 -3.25
N SER A 16 -12.78 23.31 -3.33
CA SER A 16 -13.86 23.46 -2.35
C SER A 16 -13.28 23.33 -0.94
N GLN A 17 -13.79 24.09 0.03
CA GLN A 17 -13.30 24.03 1.42
C GLN A 17 -13.32 22.59 1.98
N SER A 18 -14.21 21.73 1.47
CA SER A 18 -14.26 20.31 1.79
C SER A 18 -13.03 19.53 1.30
N ASN A 19 -12.51 19.82 0.10
CA ASN A 19 -11.32 19.17 -0.44
C ASN A 19 -10.06 19.58 0.33
N ALA A 20 -9.96 20.85 0.73
CA ALA A 20 -8.82 21.33 1.53
C ALA A 20 -8.76 20.65 2.90
N ARG A 21 -9.89 20.56 3.61
CA ARG A 21 -9.99 19.84 4.89
C ARG A 21 -9.66 18.36 4.74
N TYR A 22 -10.15 17.74 3.67
CA TYR A 22 -9.85 16.34 3.36
C TYR A 22 -8.35 16.11 3.14
N ARG A 23 -7.72 16.91 2.27
CA ARG A 23 -6.27 16.81 2.00
C ARG A 23 -5.45 17.00 3.27
N ALA A 24 -5.82 17.95 4.12
CA ALA A 24 -5.18 18.16 5.42
C ALA A 24 -5.31 16.93 6.33
N ALA A 25 -6.50 16.33 6.42
CA ALA A 25 -6.74 15.13 7.20
C ALA A 25 -5.94 13.91 6.69
N VAL A 26 -5.94 13.65 5.38
CA VAL A 26 -5.17 12.54 4.80
C VAL A 26 -3.66 12.78 4.95
N THR A 27 -3.20 14.02 4.81
CA THR A 27 -1.78 14.37 5.04
C THR A 27 -1.37 14.15 6.50
N PHE A 28 -2.23 14.51 7.44
CA PHE A 28 -2.01 14.22 8.86
C PHE A 28 -1.90 12.71 9.09
N ARG A 29 -2.82 11.91 8.53
CA ARG A 29 -2.78 10.45 8.62
C ARG A 29 -1.49 9.87 8.03
N LEU A 30 -1.05 10.35 6.87
CA LEU A 30 0.23 9.93 6.27
C LEU A 30 1.42 10.18 7.21
N ARG A 31 1.45 11.35 7.88
CA ARG A 31 2.48 11.66 8.89
C ARG A 31 2.37 10.76 10.11
N ALA A 32 1.16 10.47 10.57
CA ALA A 32 0.92 9.58 11.69
C ALA A 32 1.36 8.14 11.38
N VAL A 33 1.09 7.62 10.18
CA VAL A 33 1.57 6.30 9.73
C VAL A 33 3.10 6.27 9.68
N TYR A 34 3.75 7.33 9.22
CA TYR A 34 5.21 7.42 9.22
C TYR A 34 5.79 7.41 10.64
N ALA A 35 5.22 8.22 11.55
CA ALA A 35 5.64 8.26 12.95
C ALA A 35 5.41 6.91 13.65
N LEU A 36 4.28 6.25 13.36
CA LEU A 36 3.99 4.90 13.84
C LEU A 36 5.02 3.90 13.33
N GLY A 37 5.38 3.96 12.04
CA GLY A 37 6.42 3.10 11.49
C GLY A 37 7.79 3.29 12.14
N ALA A 38 8.17 4.54 12.43
CA ALA A 38 9.41 4.82 13.16
C ALA A 38 9.39 4.28 14.59
N LEU A 39 8.22 4.21 15.23
CA LEU A 39 8.07 3.63 16.56
C LEU A 39 8.11 2.09 16.54
N LEU A 40 7.49 1.47 15.53
CA LEU A 40 7.30 0.02 15.47
C LEU A 40 8.52 -0.74 14.93
N ARG A 41 9.23 -0.22 13.94
CA ARG A 41 10.34 -0.94 13.29
C ARG A 41 11.48 -1.21 14.27
N GLY A 42 11.88 -2.47 14.42
CA GLY A 42 12.95 -2.89 15.31
C GLY A 42 12.64 -2.68 16.80
N ASN A 43 11.35 -2.55 17.16
CA ASN A 43 10.91 -2.38 18.54
C ASN A 43 9.85 -3.45 18.92
N PRO A 44 10.29 -4.63 19.37
CA PRO A 44 9.40 -5.73 19.75
C PRO A 44 8.38 -5.35 20.83
N ALA A 45 8.75 -4.50 21.80
CA ALA A 45 7.85 -4.06 22.86
C ALA A 45 6.70 -3.19 22.31
N ALA A 46 7.01 -2.23 21.44
CA ALA A 46 6.01 -1.38 20.82
C ALA A 46 5.09 -2.18 19.89
N GLN A 47 5.63 -3.14 19.14
CA GLN A 47 4.83 -4.03 18.29
C GLN A 47 3.88 -4.90 19.10
N ARG A 48 4.35 -5.52 20.19
CA ARG A 48 3.50 -6.30 21.09
C ARG A 48 2.35 -5.47 21.66
N ALA A 49 2.64 -4.25 22.12
CA ALA A 49 1.62 -3.34 22.64
C ALA A 49 0.62 -2.92 21.56
N PHE A 50 1.09 -2.61 20.35
CA PHE A 50 0.25 -2.23 19.21
C PHE A 50 -0.69 -3.37 18.80
N VAL A 51 -0.17 -4.60 18.70
CA VAL A 51 -0.96 -5.80 18.37
C VAL A 51 -1.97 -6.12 19.47
N ALA A 52 -1.56 -6.09 20.74
CA ALA A 52 -2.45 -6.34 21.88
C ALA A 52 -3.61 -5.33 21.95
N GLY A 53 -3.38 -4.09 21.51
CA GLY A 53 -4.42 -3.05 21.40
C GLY A 53 -5.32 -3.16 20.16
N GLY A 54 -5.16 -4.19 19.31
CA GLY A 54 -5.92 -4.32 18.05
C GLY A 54 -5.52 -3.31 16.97
N GLY A 55 -4.34 -2.69 17.10
CA GLY A 55 -3.82 -1.69 16.18
C GLY A 55 -3.83 -2.09 14.70
N PRO A 56 -3.38 -3.30 14.32
CA PRO A 56 -3.38 -3.75 12.93
C PRO A 56 -4.79 -3.73 12.30
N GLY A 57 -5.80 -4.18 13.04
CA GLY A 57 -7.20 -4.20 12.60
C GLY A 57 -7.77 -2.79 12.40
N LEU A 58 -7.45 -1.86 13.30
CA LEU A 58 -7.87 -0.46 13.15
C LEU A 58 -7.22 0.21 11.94
N LEU A 59 -5.94 -0.08 11.70
CA LEU A 59 -5.16 0.52 10.64
C LEU A 59 -5.62 0.06 9.25
N VAL A 60 -5.82 -1.25 9.06
CA VAL A 60 -6.28 -1.80 7.79
C VAL A 60 -7.72 -1.37 7.47
N ARG A 61 -8.58 -1.27 8.49
CA ARG A 61 -9.95 -0.77 8.33
C ARG A 61 -9.99 0.68 7.86
N ASP A 62 -9.12 1.55 8.39
CA ASP A 62 -9.03 2.93 7.92
C ASP A 62 -8.54 2.99 6.47
N ALA A 63 -7.51 2.21 6.12
CA ALA A 63 -6.99 2.14 4.75
C ALA A 63 -8.02 1.61 3.74
N LEU A 64 -8.71 0.51 4.06
CA LEU A 64 -9.80 0.01 3.21
C LEU A 64 -10.97 1.00 3.16
N GLY A 65 -11.25 1.70 4.26
CA GLY A 65 -12.27 2.75 4.32
C GLY A 65 -11.99 3.91 3.37
N THR A 66 -10.74 4.36 3.25
CA THR A 66 -10.38 5.41 2.28
C THR A 66 -10.51 4.93 0.85
N LEU A 67 -10.13 3.68 0.56
CA LEU A 67 -10.31 3.05 -0.76
C LEU A 67 -11.79 2.80 -1.09
N SER A 68 -12.62 2.52 -0.10
CA SER A 68 -14.06 2.24 -0.25
C SER A 68 -14.92 3.51 -0.28
N SER A 69 -14.37 4.67 0.12
CA SER A 69 -15.06 5.97 0.10
C SER A 69 -15.29 6.55 -1.30
N VAL A 70 -15.27 5.69 -2.34
CA VAL A 70 -15.92 5.89 -3.64
C VAL A 70 -17.44 5.88 -3.45
N ARG A 71 -17.96 6.78 -2.61
CA ARG A 71 -19.35 7.24 -2.66
C ARG A 71 -19.39 8.37 -3.69
N GLY A 72 -19.75 7.99 -4.91
CA GLY A 72 -19.93 8.87 -6.06
C GLY A 72 -18.66 9.10 -6.86
N PRO A 73 -18.77 9.54 -8.12
CA PRO A 73 -17.64 9.88 -8.96
C PRO A 73 -16.88 11.04 -8.31
N ARG A 74 -15.83 10.74 -7.53
CA ARG A 74 -14.85 11.74 -7.14
C ARG A 74 -14.11 12.14 -8.41
N THR A 75 -14.48 13.27 -8.97
CA THR A 75 -13.87 13.87 -10.17
C THR A 75 -12.45 14.37 -9.94
N ASP A 76 -11.96 14.40 -8.68
CA ASP A 76 -10.61 14.86 -8.35
C ASP A 76 -9.62 13.68 -8.23
N ALA A 77 -8.95 13.38 -9.34
CA ALA A 77 -7.89 12.36 -9.43
C ALA A 77 -6.78 12.52 -8.37
N SER A 78 -6.54 13.75 -7.89
CA SER A 78 -5.54 14.01 -6.86
C SER A 78 -5.92 13.43 -5.48
N LEU A 79 -7.21 13.41 -5.15
CA LEU A 79 -7.71 12.86 -3.89
C LEU A 79 -7.64 11.33 -3.90
N VAL A 80 -8.02 10.72 -5.03
CA VAL A 80 -7.88 9.28 -5.24
C VAL A 80 -6.41 8.85 -5.14
N GLY A 81 -5.50 9.65 -5.71
CA GLY A 81 -4.05 9.42 -5.58
C GLY A 81 -3.55 9.47 -4.13
N LEU A 82 -4.05 10.42 -3.32
CA LEU A 82 -3.71 10.52 -1.90
C LEU A 82 -4.22 9.33 -1.08
N ASP A 83 -5.44 8.86 -1.35
CA ASP A 83 -6.03 7.70 -0.67
C ASP A 83 -5.23 6.43 -0.95
N ARG A 84 -4.87 6.20 -2.22
CA ARG A 84 -3.99 5.09 -2.61
C ARG A 84 -2.60 5.21 -2.00
N LYS A 85 -2.04 6.43 -1.91
CA LYS A 85 -0.75 6.66 -1.26
C LYS A 85 -0.80 6.31 0.22
N LEU A 86 -1.87 6.69 0.93
CA LEU A 86 -2.07 6.31 2.33
C LEU A 86 -2.17 4.79 2.48
N ALA A 87 -3.04 4.15 1.70
CA ALA A 87 -3.22 2.70 1.71
C ALA A 87 -1.90 1.96 1.42
N SER A 88 -1.13 2.42 0.42
CA SER A 88 0.19 1.89 0.08
C SER A 88 1.20 2.01 1.22
N LYS A 89 1.15 3.09 2.03
CA LYS A 89 2.02 3.27 3.19
C LYS A 89 1.60 2.43 4.39
N VAL A 90 0.30 2.24 4.59
CA VAL A 90 -0.24 1.31 5.58
C VAL A 90 0.18 -0.12 5.24
N LEU A 91 0.06 -0.53 3.98
CA LEU A 91 0.44 -1.85 3.52
C LEU A 91 1.93 -2.15 3.79
N SER A 92 2.83 -1.23 3.43
CA SER A 92 4.26 -1.40 3.75
C SER A 92 4.57 -1.39 5.24
N LEU A 93 3.83 -0.65 6.06
CA LEU A 93 4.04 -0.74 7.51
C LEU A 93 3.70 -2.15 8.02
N GLY A 94 2.62 -2.76 7.50
CA GLY A 94 2.29 -4.14 7.83
C GLY A 94 3.35 -5.14 7.37
N GLU A 95 3.85 -4.99 6.15
CA GLU A 95 4.99 -5.75 5.62
C GLU A 95 6.23 -5.64 6.52
N ASP A 96 6.63 -4.41 6.86
CA ASP A 96 7.82 -4.16 7.69
C ASP A 96 7.70 -4.87 9.05
N VAL A 97 6.55 -4.71 9.72
CA VAL A 97 6.34 -5.29 11.06
C VAL A 97 6.21 -6.81 11.02
N ALA A 98 5.49 -7.36 10.04
CA ALA A 98 5.37 -8.80 9.88
C ALA A 98 6.73 -9.45 9.55
N THR A 99 7.51 -8.81 8.69
CA THR A 99 8.86 -9.29 8.31
C THR A 99 9.81 -9.21 9.50
N ASP A 100 9.82 -8.10 10.23
CA ASP A 100 10.64 -7.90 11.44
C ASP A 100 10.33 -8.98 12.48
N ALA A 101 9.05 -9.21 12.77
CA ALA A 101 8.63 -10.25 13.72
C ALA A 101 8.98 -11.68 13.26
N ALA A 102 8.93 -11.95 11.94
CA ALA A 102 9.28 -13.25 11.39
C ALA A 102 10.80 -13.52 11.40
N LEU A 103 11.62 -12.50 11.15
CA LEU A 103 13.07 -12.61 11.07
C LEU A 103 13.76 -12.55 12.44
N HIS A 104 13.16 -11.85 13.40
CA HIS A 104 13.73 -11.61 14.73
C HIS A 104 12.91 -12.27 15.83
N ALA A 105 12.41 -13.49 15.58
CA ALA A 105 11.52 -14.21 16.49
C ALA A 105 12.10 -14.38 17.91
N GLU A 106 13.42 -14.46 18.04
CA GLU A 106 14.18 -14.52 19.28
C GLU A 106 14.01 -13.28 20.16
N ASP A 107 13.86 -12.10 19.57
CA ASP A 107 13.65 -10.84 20.30
C ASP A 107 12.26 -10.79 20.96
N TYR A 108 11.41 -11.75 20.60
CA TYR A 108 10.10 -11.95 21.19
C TYR A 108 10.09 -13.03 22.29
N GLY A 109 11.20 -13.74 22.51
CA GLY A 109 11.38 -14.74 23.57
C GLY A 109 11.91 -14.18 24.90
N ASP A 110 11.59 -14.86 26.00
CA ASP A 110 12.16 -14.71 27.35
C ASP A 110 11.90 -13.44 28.18
N GLY A 111 10.62 -13.07 28.33
CA GLY A 111 10.25 -11.94 29.19
C GLY A 111 9.11 -12.15 30.20
N GLY A 112 8.66 -13.38 30.50
CA GLY A 112 7.66 -13.65 31.55
C GLY A 112 6.29 -12.92 31.45
N GLY A 113 6.10 -12.04 30.47
CA GLY A 113 4.89 -11.29 30.19
C GLY A 113 4.19 -11.94 29.02
N GLY A 114 2.92 -12.33 29.21
CA GLY A 114 2.06 -12.98 28.22
C GLY A 114 1.69 -12.09 27.02
N GLY A 115 2.66 -11.40 26.42
CA GLY A 115 2.49 -10.65 25.19
C GLY A 115 2.34 -11.57 23.97
N PRO A 116 1.87 -11.02 22.83
CA PRO A 116 1.67 -11.79 21.61
C PRO A 116 3.00 -12.38 21.11
N SER A 117 2.93 -13.64 20.67
CA SER A 117 4.05 -14.35 20.03
C SER A 117 4.37 -13.75 18.64
N PRO A 118 5.57 -14.01 18.07
CA PRO A 118 5.86 -13.65 16.68
C PRO A 118 4.78 -14.08 15.69
N GLY A 119 4.31 -15.34 15.81
CA GLY A 119 3.24 -15.86 14.96
C GLY A 119 1.92 -15.10 15.14
N THR A 120 1.61 -14.65 16.36
CA THR A 120 0.44 -13.79 16.64
C THR A 120 0.59 -12.42 16.00
N ILE A 121 1.79 -11.84 16.02
CA ILE A 121 2.09 -10.56 15.38
C ILE A 121 1.92 -10.70 13.87
N VAL A 122 2.58 -11.66 13.23
CA VAL A 122 2.44 -11.95 11.79
C VAL A 122 0.97 -12.21 11.43
N GLY A 123 0.27 -13.03 12.21
CA GLY A 123 -1.15 -13.32 12.04
C GLY A 123 -2.04 -12.07 12.05
N SER A 124 -1.71 -11.07 12.89
CA SER A 124 -2.47 -9.83 12.98
C SER A 124 -2.35 -8.92 11.75
N PHE A 125 -1.30 -9.10 10.95
CA PHE A 125 -1.07 -8.41 9.67
C PHE A 125 -1.40 -9.27 8.44
N THR A 126 -1.92 -10.49 8.63
CA THR A 126 -2.31 -11.43 7.56
C THR A 126 -3.77 -11.88 7.70
N THR A 127 -4.59 -11.04 8.33
CA THR A 127 -6.05 -11.22 8.35
C THR A 127 -6.64 -10.97 6.96
N GLU A 128 -7.85 -11.47 6.70
CA GLU A 128 -8.56 -11.29 5.44
C GLU A 128 -8.56 -9.83 4.95
N ALA A 129 -8.74 -8.85 5.85
CA ALA A 129 -8.70 -7.43 5.51
C ALA A 129 -7.34 -6.95 5.00
N TRP A 130 -6.24 -7.47 5.56
CA TRP A 130 -4.89 -7.15 5.08
C TRP A 130 -4.61 -7.79 3.72
N CYS A 131 -5.08 -9.01 3.54
CA CYS A 131 -4.97 -9.72 2.27
C CYS A 131 -5.78 -9.01 1.18
N ASP A 132 -7.03 -8.62 1.45
CA ASP A 132 -7.86 -7.80 0.54
C ASP A 132 -7.18 -6.46 0.21
N LEU A 133 -6.61 -5.79 1.21
CA LEU A 133 -5.86 -4.55 0.97
C LEU A 133 -4.69 -4.79 -0.01
N ALA A 134 -3.89 -5.83 0.19
CA ALA A 134 -2.77 -6.16 -0.69
C ALA A 134 -3.22 -6.39 -2.15
N LEU A 135 -4.27 -7.19 -2.36
CA LEU A 135 -4.80 -7.49 -3.70
C LEU A 135 -5.41 -6.25 -4.38
N ARG A 136 -6.10 -5.38 -3.62
CA ARG A 136 -6.61 -4.10 -4.15
C ARG A 136 -5.50 -3.16 -4.58
N MET A 137 -4.37 -3.15 -3.86
CA MET A 137 -3.23 -2.33 -4.24
C MET A 137 -2.56 -2.83 -5.52
N LEU A 138 -2.51 -4.15 -5.75
CA LEU A 138 -2.07 -4.75 -7.03
C LEU A 138 -3.04 -4.45 -8.19
N SER A 139 -4.34 -4.36 -7.87
CA SER A 139 -5.42 -4.12 -8.84
C SER A 139 -5.64 -2.65 -9.20
N SER A 140 -4.84 -1.73 -8.66
CA SER A 140 -5.03 -0.30 -8.92
C SER A 140 -4.87 0.01 -10.42
N PRO A 141 -5.84 0.67 -11.09
CA PRO A 141 -5.74 0.97 -12.50
C PRO A 141 -4.54 1.90 -12.77
N PRO A 142 -3.86 1.73 -13.92
CA PRO A 142 -2.80 2.64 -14.35
C PRO A 142 -3.36 4.06 -14.36
N GLY A 143 -2.64 5.01 -13.76
CA GLY A 143 -3.11 6.39 -13.73
C GLY A 143 -3.17 6.95 -15.15
N ASP A 144 -4.17 7.79 -15.44
CA ASP A 144 -4.39 8.34 -16.78
C ASP A 144 -3.13 9.05 -17.34
N GLY A 145 -2.38 8.30 -18.16
CA GLY A 145 -1.66 8.73 -19.36
C GLY A 145 -0.42 9.62 -19.28
N THR A 146 -0.17 10.44 -18.25
CA THR A 146 0.93 11.44 -18.39
C THR A 146 1.81 11.70 -17.17
N ALA A 147 1.35 11.39 -15.95
CA ALA A 147 2.17 11.47 -14.72
C ALA A 147 1.73 10.45 -13.64
N GLY A 148 0.53 9.89 -13.75
CA GLY A 148 -0.01 8.86 -12.85
C GLY A 148 0.62 7.47 -13.04
N ASP A 149 1.40 7.29 -14.10
CA ASP A 149 1.96 6.00 -14.48
C ASP A 149 3.15 5.59 -13.61
N VAL A 150 4.04 6.53 -13.27
CA VAL A 150 5.16 6.27 -12.35
C VAL A 150 4.68 6.06 -10.92
N ALA A 151 3.74 6.89 -10.45
CA ALA A 151 3.20 6.76 -9.10
C ALA A 151 2.37 5.48 -8.94
N GLY A 152 1.58 5.11 -9.96
CA GLY A 152 0.84 3.84 -10.01
C GLY A 152 1.77 2.63 -10.03
N ARG A 153 2.85 2.67 -10.82
CA ARG A 153 3.89 1.62 -10.83
C ARG A 153 4.56 1.47 -9.47
N GLY A 154 5.01 2.56 -8.85
CA GLY A 154 5.65 2.50 -7.54
C GLY A 154 4.71 2.04 -6.41
N ILE A 155 3.40 2.18 -6.58
CA ILE A 155 2.40 1.60 -5.68
C ILE A 155 2.29 0.09 -5.89
N LYS A 156 2.21 -0.39 -7.14
CA LYS A 156 2.16 -1.82 -7.48
C LYS A 156 3.44 -2.55 -7.09
N GLU A 157 4.61 -1.96 -7.32
CA GLU A 157 5.91 -2.51 -6.90
C GLU A 157 5.93 -2.74 -5.39
N ARG A 158 5.49 -1.74 -4.61
CA ARG A 158 5.41 -1.86 -3.16
C ARG A 158 4.40 -2.93 -2.74
N ALA A 159 3.24 -2.97 -3.39
CA ALA A 159 2.23 -3.98 -3.12
C ALA A 159 2.73 -5.41 -3.43
N LEU A 160 3.57 -5.60 -4.45
CA LEU A 160 4.21 -6.89 -4.75
C LEU A 160 5.15 -7.32 -3.64
N ARG A 161 5.99 -6.41 -3.13
CA ARG A 161 6.89 -6.70 -1.99
C ARG A 161 6.09 -7.10 -0.75
N SER A 162 5.04 -6.34 -0.43
CA SER A 162 4.15 -6.66 0.68
C SER A 162 3.41 -7.99 0.46
N ALA A 163 2.95 -8.29 -0.75
CA ALA A 163 2.31 -9.57 -1.07
C ALA A 163 3.28 -10.75 -0.92
N SER A 164 4.57 -10.57 -1.23
CA SER A 164 5.59 -11.59 -0.96
C SER A 164 5.73 -11.89 0.53
N ALA A 165 5.76 -10.85 1.37
CA ALA A 165 5.97 -11.00 2.80
C ALA A 165 4.73 -11.56 3.51
N LEU A 166 3.55 -11.10 3.12
CA LEU A 166 2.27 -11.47 3.73
C LEU A 166 1.68 -12.77 3.13
N GLY A 167 2.11 -13.15 1.93
CA GLY A 167 1.56 -14.24 1.14
C GLY A 167 1.36 -15.56 1.89
N PRO A 168 2.39 -16.12 2.56
CA PRO A 168 2.24 -17.36 3.31
C PRO A 168 1.17 -17.28 4.40
N GLY A 169 1.08 -16.15 5.12
CA GLY A 169 0.06 -15.95 6.13
C GLY A 169 -1.33 -15.73 5.52
N CYS A 170 -1.41 -15.03 4.39
CA CYS A 170 -2.66 -14.82 3.66
C CYS A 170 -3.24 -16.12 3.11
N ALA A 171 -2.43 -16.95 2.44
CA ALA A 171 -2.86 -18.26 1.95
C ALA A 171 -3.38 -19.17 3.07
N ALA A 172 -2.67 -19.21 4.21
CA ALA A 172 -3.10 -19.98 5.38
C ALA A 172 -4.39 -19.44 6.01
N SER A 173 -4.58 -18.13 6.02
CA SER A 173 -5.75 -17.44 6.58
C SER A 173 -7.01 -17.62 5.72
N THR A 174 -6.87 -17.58 4.39
CA THR A 174 -7.98 -17.77 3.45
C THR A 174 -8.26 -19.24 3.12
N GLY A 175 -7.31 -20.14 3.37
CA GLY A 175 -7.38 -21.53 2.92
C GLY A 175 -7.28 -21.68 1.40
N ASP A 176 -6.65 -20.69 0.74
CA ASP A 176 -6.45 -20.64 -0.71
C ASP A 176 -4.96 -20.60 -1.02
N ASP A 177 -4.40 -21.76 -1.36
CA ASP A 177 -2.98 -21.91 -1.73
C ASP A 177 -2.61 -21.15 -3.02
N SER A 178 -3.60 -20.63 -3.75
CA SER A 178 -3.40 -19.82 -4.96
C SER A 178 -3.60 -18.32 -4.72
N TRP A 179 -3.74 -17.89 -3.46
CA TRP A 179 -4.00 -16.50 -3.10
C TRP A 179 -3.03 -15.53 -3.79
N GLY A 180 -3.58 -14.54 -4.49
CA GLY A 180 -2.82 -13.47 -5.14
C GLY A 180 -2.02 -13.86 -6.38
N VAL A 181 -1.98 -15.14 -6.77
CA VAL A 181 -1.23 -15.61 -7.95
C VAL A 181 -1.75 -14.94 -9.23
N GLU A 182 -3.07 -14.87 -9.41
CA GLU A 182 -3.69 -14.25 -10.58
C GLU A 182 -3.38 -12.75 -10.67
N GLU A 183 -3.45 -12.02 -9.55
CA GLU A 183 -3.14 -10.60 -9.48
C GLU A 183 -1.69 -10.32 -9.86
N VAL A 184 -0.74 -11.15 -9.38
CA VAL A 184 0.67 -11.01 -9.70
C VAL A 184 0.94 -11.33 -11.18
N ILE A 185 0.33 -12.39 -11.73
CA ILE A 185 0.41 -12.70 -13.17
C ILE A 185 -0.10 -11.53 -14.00
N ARG A 186 -1.23 -10.93 -13.60
CA ARG A 186 -1.79 -9.78 -14.30
C ARG A 186 -0.84 -8.57 -14.26
N VAL A 187 -0.28 -8.22 -13.11
CA VAL A 187 0.70 -7.12 -12.99
C VAL A 187 1.94 -7.39 -13.85
N ARG A 188 2.46 -8.62 -13.81
CA ARG A 188 3.58 -9.03 -14.67
C ARG A 188 3.23 -8.87 -16.15
N SER A 189 2.05 -9.31 -16.58
CA SER A 189 1.61 -9.20 -17.98
C SER A 189 1.44 -7.75 -18.43
N GLU A 190 1.02 -6.86 -17.53
CA GLU A 190 0.91 -5.43 -17.77
C GLU A 190 2.28 -4.81 -18.05
N TRP A 191 3.29 -5.17 -17.25
CA TRP A 191 4.67 -4.70 -17.44
C TRP A 191 5.41 -5.39 -18.59
N ASN A 192 4.97 -6.55 -19.02
CA ASN A 192 5.59 -7.29 -20.13
C ASN A 192 4.99 -6.96 -21.51
N ARG A 193 4.07 -5.98 -21.64
CA ARG A 193 3.56 -5.58 -22.96
C ARG A 193 4.66 -4.92 -23.79
N GLU A 194 5.15 -5.66 -24.78
CA GLU A 194 6.03 -5.12 -25.82
C GLU A 194 5.32 -4.00 -26.61
N GLY A 195 6.04 -2.93 -26.93
CA GLY A 195 5.51 -1.81 -27.73
C GLY A 195 4.49 -0.92 -27.02
N SER A 196 4.36 -1.00 -25.70
CA SER A 196 3.38 -0.25 -24.90
C SER A 196 3.51 1.28 -24.98
N GLY A 197 4.62 1.81 -25.48
CA GLY A 197 4.89 3.25 -25.49
C GLY A 197 4.92 3.88 -24.08
N ASP A 198 5.07 3.06 -23.04
CA ASP A 198 4.98 3.47 -21.62
C ASP A 198 6.20 4.28 -21.12
N GLY A 199 7.20 4.47 -21.98
CA GLY A 199 8.42 5.21 -21.69
C GLY A 199 9.30 4.58 -20.60
N MET A 200 9.08 3.31 -20.26
CA MET A 200 9.85 2.63 -19.21
C MET A 200 11.22 2.20 -19.71
N ASP A 201 12.25 2.51 -18.92
CA ASP A 201 13.62 2.06 -19.16
C ASP A 201 13.70 0.52 -19.19
N PRO A 202 14.40 -0.10 -20.16
CA PRO A 202 14.50 -1.55 -20.28
C PRO A 202 15.12 -2.25 -19.06
N SER A 203 16.05 -1.60 -18.34
CA SER A 203 16.66 -2.16 -17.13
C SER A 203 15.66 -2.18 -15.98
N TYR A 204 14.93 -1.08 -15.76
CA TYR A 204 13.88 -1.02 -14.75
C TYR A 204 12.73 -1.99 -15.05
N ARG A 205 12.35 -2.16 -16.32
CA ARG A 205 11.36 -3.18 -16.71
C ARG A 205 11.80 -4.58 -16.29
N ARG A 206 13.08 -4.92 -16.49
CA ARG A 206 13.64 -6.21 -16.10
C ARG A 206 13.55 -6.42 -14.59
N GLU A 207 13.95 -5.43 -13.80
CA GLU A 207 13.86 -5.49 -12.33
C GLU A 207 12.42 -5.72 -11.85
N LEU A 208 11.44 -5.06 -12.48
CA LEU A 208 10.02 -5.24 -12.16
C LEU A 208 9.51 -6.65 -12.50
N LEU A 209 9.94 -7.22 -13.63
CA LEU A 209 9.59 -8.59 -14.01
C LEU A 209 10.25 -9.61 -13.08
N GLU A 210 11.53 -9.41 -12.74
CA GLU A 210 12.25 -10.23 -11.76
C GLU A 210 11.58 -10.19 -10.38
N LEU A 211 11.11 -9.02 -9.94
CA LEU A 211 10.32 -8.89 -8.71
C LEU A 211 9.04 -9.73 -8.79
N ALA A 212 8.25 -9.58 -9.86
CA ALA A 212 7.00 -10.31 -10.01
C ALA A 212 7.23 -11.84 -10.07
N ASP A 213 8.28 -12.28 -10.77
CA ASP A 213 8.66 -13.70 -10.84
C ASP A 213 9.12 -14.24 -9.47
N GLY A 214 9.85 -13.44 -8.70
CA GLY A 214 10.22 -13.76 -7.32
C GLY A 214 9.00 -13.91 -6.41
N VAL A 215 8.01 -13.01 -6.51
CA VAL A 215 6.76 -13.11 -5.76
C VAL A 215 5.97 -14.36 -6.14
N LEU A 216 5.85 -14.68 -7.43
CA LEU A 216 5.17 -15.90 -7.88
C LEU A 216 5.82 -17.17 -7.35
N HIS A 217 7.14 -17.19 -7.23
CA HIS A 217 7.86 -18.32 -6.64
C HIS A 217 7.55 -18.48 -5.14
N VAL A 218 7.38 -17.38 -4.40
CA VAL A 218 6.98 -17.42 -2.99
C VAL A 218 5.54 -17.88 -2.82
N LEU A 219 4.61 -17.38 -3.64
CA LEU A 219 3.17 -17.69 -3.53
C LEU A 219 2.80 -19.10 -3.99
N ARG A 220 3.65 -19.79 -4.75
CA ARG A 220 3.38 -21.14 -5.29
C ARG A 220 4.11 -22.25 -4.53
N ARG A 221 4.77 -21.94 -3.41
CA ARG A 221 5.44 -22.91 -2.55
C ARG A 221 4.45 -23.54 -1.57
#